data_AF-A0A9P7BWG6-F1
#
_entry.id   AF-A0A9P7BWG6-F1
#
_cell.length_a   1.000
_cell.length_b   1.000
_cell.length_c   1.000
_cell.angle_alpha   90.00
_cell.angle_beta   90.00
_cell.angle_gamma   90.00
#
_symmetry.space_group_name_H-M   'P 1'
#
loop_
_entity.id
_entity.type
_entity.pdbx_description
1 polymer ?
#
loop_
_entity_poly.entity_id
_entity_poly.type
_entity_poly.pdbx_seq_one_letter_code
_entity_poly.pdbx_strand_id
1 'polypeptide(L)'
;MDYIVDQNEFIVKAIATHTEYLKFAIPNESSLICPILLEKPKDKDIRMKEANTKREYVRYTIQDKVRFFYLKIEKCMSASAAAKQLGIHILTAQRCVSQYNVCPDGIFESCKKVRRKCILTEEHKTTVINFIDANPSATVVKVIEHLLKRFHDLKVSRSMVYNFMRNKCNLSLKKANFHSIDRNSPAKIEERYD
;
A
#
# COMPACT_ATOMS: atom_id res chain seq x y z
N MET A 1 -8.98 41.29 -11.65
CA MET A 1 -8.52 40.13 -12.46
C MET A 1 -9.76 39.31 -12.64
N ASP A 2 -10.45 39.63 -13.72
CA ASP A 2 -11.87 39.40 -13.85
C ASP A 2 -12.05 38.13 -14.67
N TYR A 3 -12.78 37.18 -14.11
CA TYR A 3 -13.03 35.84 -14.65
C TYR A 3 -14.40 35.87 -15.32
N ILE A 4 -14.46 35.55 -16.62
CA ILE A 4 -15.72 35.31 -17.32
C ILE A 4 -15.91 33.80 -17.38
N VAL A 5 -16.96 33.31 -16.71
CA VAL A 5 -17.47 31.94 -16.85
C VAL A 5 -18.46 31.98 -18.01
N ASP A 6 -18.08 31.44 -19.17
CA ASP A 6 -19.03 31.24 -20.26
C ASP A 6 -19.70 29.87 -20.12
N GLN A 7 -21.02 29.92 -19.95
CA GLN A 7 -21.93 28.79 -19.93
C GLN A 7 -22.52 28.65 -21.34
N ASN A 8 -22.40 27.46 -21.93
CA ASN A 8 -22.93 27.00 -23.24
C ASN A 8 -21.92 27.25 -24.39
N GLU A 9 -21.58 26.30 -25.27
CA GLU A 9 -22.41 25.29 -25.92
C GLU A 9 -21.61 23.99 -26.15
N PHE A 10 -22.07 22.85 -25.59
CA PHE A 10 -21.69 21.53 -26.09
C PHE A 10 -22.90 20.94 -26.79
N ILE A 11 -22.91 20.94 -28.13
CA ILE A 11 -23.86 20.17 -28.92
C ILE A 11 -23.38 18.71 -28.90
N VAL A 12 -23.95 17.90 -28.01
CA VAL A 12 -23.70 16.45 -27.98
C VAL A 12 -24.61 15.78 -29.00
N LYS A 13 -24.04 15.29 -30.10
CA LYS A 13 -24.78 14.47 -31.08
C LYS A 13 -24.89 13.05 -30.54
N ALA A 14 -26.11 12.61 -30.25
CA ALA A 14 -26.38 11.26 -29.76
C ALA A 14 -26.08 10.23 -30.87
N ILE A 15 -25.14 9.33 -30.61
CA ILE A 15 -24.83 8.19 -31.47
C ILE A 15 -25.74 7.05 -31.01
N ALA A 16 -26.83 6.81 -31.74
CA ALA A 16 -27.90 5.91 -31.31
C ALA A 16 -27.63 4.42 -31.58
N THR A 17 -26.52 4.07 -32.24
CA THR A 17 -26.32 2.70 -32.77
C THR A 17 -24.91 2.17 -32.51
N HIS A 18 -24.81 0.99 -31.88
CA HIS A 18 -23.55 0.30 -31.54
C HIS A 18 -22.63 0.05 -32.76
N THR A 19 -23.20 -0.06 -33.95
CA THR A 19 -22.46 -0.26 -35.21
C THR A 19 -21.69 0.97 -35.65
N GLU A 20 -22.13 2.18 -35.30
CA GLU A 20 -21.39 3.41 -35.59
C GLU A 20 -20.16 3.55 -34.69
N TYR A 21 -20.24 3.09 -33.43
CA TYR A 21 -19.10 3.03 -32.52
C TYR A 21 -17.97 2.16 -33.05
N LEU A 22 -18.29 0.98 -33.60
CA LEU A 22 -17.27 0.07 -34.13
C LEU A 22 -16.56 0.60 -35.38
N LYS A 23 -17.18 1.49 -36.16
CA LYS A 23 -16.52 2.10 -37.33
C LYS A 23 -15.36 3.02 -36.95
N PHE A 24 -15.37 3.61 -35.76
CA PHE A 24 -14.32 4.51 -35.28
C PHE A 24 -13.31 3.83 -34.34
N ALA A 25 -13.53 2.56 -33.99
CA ALA A 25 -12.60 1.80 -33.17
C ALA A 25 -11.44 1.27 -34.03
N ILE A 26 -10.26 1.90 -33.91
CA ILE A 26 -9.02 1.42 -34.53
C ILE A 26 -8.59 0.09 -33.86
N PRO A 27 -8.24 -0.98 -34.60
CA PRO A 27 -7.78 -2.24 -34.03
C PRO A 27 -6.30 -2.15 -33.66
N ASN A 28 -5.99 -2.31 -32.37
CA ASN A 28 -4.61 -2.36 -31.87
C ASN A 28 -4.10 -3.81 -31.89
N GLU A 29 -3.66 -4.30 -33.05
CA GLU A 29 -2.87 -5.53 -33.14
C GLU A 29 -1.38 -5.19 -33.29
N SER A 30 -0.66 -5.18 -32.16
CA SER A 30 0.80 -5.35 -32.15
C SER A 30 1.19 -6.31 -31.02
N SER A 31 0.97 -7.59 -31.29
CA SER A 31 1.47 -8.71 -30.50
C SER A 31 2.98 -8.89 -30.69
N LEU A 32 3.72 -8.54 -29.63
CA LEU A 32 4.99 -9.10 -29.12
C LEU A 32 5.68 -10.20 -29.98
N ILE A 33 6.80 -9.86 -30.63
CA ILE A 33 7.88 -10.82 -30.96
C ILE A 33 9.24 -10.14 -30.77
N CYS A 34 10.00 -10.55 -29.75
CA CYS A 34 11.43 -10.25 -29.59
C CYS A 34 12.23 -11.51 -29.99
N PRO A 35 13.26 -11.43 -30.86
CA PRO A 35 14.09 -12.59 -31.15
C PRO A 35 15.18 -12.73 -30.07
N ILE A 36 15.07 -13.77 -29.24
CA ILE A 36 16.11 -14.20 -28.30
C ILE A 36 17.11 -15.07 -29.07
N LEU A 37 18.37 -14.64 -29.09
CA LEU A 37 19.50 -15.42 -29.62
C LEU A 37 19.77 -16.63 -28.68
N LEU A 38 19.66 -17.83 -29.24
CA LEU A 38 19.89 -19.11 -28.58
C LEU A 38 21.39 -19.44 -28.57
N GLU A 39 22.07 -19.31 -27.43
CA GLU A 39 23.35 -19.99 -27.18
C GLU A 39 23.13 -21.32 -26.45
N LYS A 40 23.86 -22.34 -26.92
CA LYS A 40 23.73 -23.76 -26.55
C LYS A 40 24.09 -24.04 -25.08
N PRO A 41 23.46 -25.04 -24.44
CA PRO A 41 23.68 -25.36 -23.03
C PRO A 41 24.96 -26.20 -22.84
N LYS A 42 25.74 -25.86 -21.81
CA LYS A 42 26.75 -26.76 -21.25
C LYS A 42 26.11 -27.62 -20.18
N ASP A 43 26.11 -28.91 -20.47
CA ASP A 43 25.72 -30.03 -19.61
C ASP A 43 26.52 -30.01 -18.29
N LYS A 44 25.86 -29.63 -17.22
CA LYS A 44 26.20 -30.00 -15.84
C LYS A 44 24.88 -30.33 -15.19
N ASP A 45 24.64 -31.63 -14.99
CA ASP A 45 23.47 -32.17 -14.32
C ASP A 45 23.44 -31.74 -12.85
N ILE A 46 23.05 -30.49 -12.63
CA ILE A 46 22.67 -29.96 -11.32
C ILE A 46 21.30 -30.57 -11.07
N ARG A 47 21.24 -31.66 -10.28
CA ARG A 47 19.98 -32.16 -9.73
C ARG A 47 19.23 -30.97 -9.12
N MET A 48 18.22 -30.49 -9.82
CA MET A 48 17.32 -29.47 -9.33
C MET A 48 16.71 -30.02 -8.05
N LYS A 49 17.07 -29.43 -6.90
CA LYS A 49 16.29 -29.66 -5.68
C LYS A 49 14.87 -29.22 -5.99
N GLU A 50 13.95 -30.18 -5.95
CA GLU A 50 12.52 -29.92 -6.08
C GLU A 50 12.15 -28.71 -5.21
N ALA A 51 11.39 -27.78 -5.79
CA ALA A 51 10.91 -26.63 -5.07
C ALA A 51 10.07 -27.13 -3.89
N ASN A 52 10.61 -27.02 -2.67
CA ASN A 52 9.89 -27.37 -1.45
C ASN A 52 8.53 -26.66 -1.47
N THR A 53 7.46 -27.44 -1.58
CA THR A 53 6.09 -26.93 -1.51
C THR A 53 6.00 -26.07 -0.26
N LYS A 54 5.55 -24.81 -0.41
CA LYS A 54 5.44 -23.88 0.71
C LYS A 54 4.56 -24.58 1.75
N ARG A 55 5.16 -24.99 2.88
CA ARG A 55 4.41 -25.60 3.98
C ARG A 55 3.30 -24.64 4.37
N GLU A 56 2.07 -25.12 4.36
CA GLU A 56 0.93 -24.33 4.80
C GLU A 56 1.18 -23.87 6.24
N TYR A 57 1.04 -22.57 6.47
CA TYR A 57 1.31 -22.00 7.79
C TYR A 57 0.18 -22.39 8.75
N VAL A 58 0.44 -23.39 9.59
CA VAL A 58 -0.53 -23.83 10.61
C VAL A 58 -0.72 -22.72 11.64
N ARG A 59 -1.92 -22.12 11.63
CA ARG A 59 -2.37 -21.17 12.67
C ARG A 59 -3.14 -21.92 13.74
N TYR A 60 -2.68 -21.77 14.98
CA TYR A 60 -3.42 -22.24 16.15
C TYR A 60 -4.37 -21.14 16.62
N THR A 61 -5.62 -21.53 16.86
CA THR A 61 -6.66 -20.64 17.37
C THR A 61 -6.47 -20.34 18.85
N ILE A 62 -7.20 -19.35 19.35
CA ILE A 62 -7.27 -19.08 20.80
C ILE A 62 -7.79 -20.30 21.55
N GLN A 63 -8.76 -21.02 20.98
CA GLN A 63 -9.34 -22.22 21.58
C GLN A 63 -8.30 -23.34 21.72
N ASP A 64 -7.42 -23.52 20.73
CA ASP A 64 -6.34 -24.52 20.80
C ASP A 64 -5.37 -24.22 21.95
N LYS A 65 -5.06 -22.94 22.16
CA LYS A 65 -4.24 -22.50 23.30
C LYS A 65 -4.95 -22.77 24.64
N VAL A 66 -6.24 -22.46 24.75
CA VAL A 66 -7.02 -22.73 25.97
C VAL A 66 -7.03 -24.22 26.29
N ARG A 67 -7.33 -25.08 25.30
CA ARG A 67 -7.30 -26.54 25.48
C ARG A 67 -5.92 -27.04 25.89
N PHE A 68 -4.87 -26.47 25.30
CA PHE A 68 -3.49 -26.82 25.65
C PHE A 68 -3.16 -26.49 27.11
N PHE A 69 -3.50 -25.29 27.58
CA PHE A 69 -3.23 -24.90 28.96
C PHE A 69 -4.11 -25.65 29.96
N TYR A 70 -5.36 -25.99 29.60
CA TYR A 70 -6.17 -26.90 30.41
C TYR A 70 -5.48 -28.24 30.63
N LEU A 71 -4.96 -28.89 29.57
CA LEU A 71 -4.22 -30.14 29.72
C LEU A 71 -2.90 -29.97 30.50
N LYS A 72 -2.18 -28.87 30.29
CA LYS A 72 -0.89 -28.61 30.93
C LYS A 72 -1.02 -28.31 32.43
N ILE A 73 -2.03 -27.54 32.82
CA ILE A 73 -2.23 -27.01 34.18
C ILE A 73 -3.20 -27.92 34.94
N GLU A 74 -4.45 -28.05 34.49
CA GLU A 74 -5.50 -28.80 35.20
C GLU A 74 -5.23 -30.31 35.21
N LYS A 75 -4.76 -30.85 34.08
CA LYS A 75 -4.42 -32.29 33.98
C LYS A 75 -2.95 -32.58 34.29
N CYS A 76 -2.17 -31.59 34.71
CA CYS A 76 -0.75 -31.70 35.05
C CYS A 76 0.13 -32.40 33.98
N MET A 77 -0.28 -32.40 32.71
CA MET A 77 0.47 -33.10 31.66
C MET A 77 1.78 -32.37 31.34
N SER A 78 2.77 -33.08 30.79
CA SER A 78 3.95 -32.40 30.21
C SER A 78 3.56 -31.60 28.96
N ALA A 79 4.32 -30.56 28.62
CA ALA A 79 4.04 -29.74 27.43
C ALA A 79 4.05 -30.58 26.15
N SER A 80 4.97 -31.54 26.05
CA SER A 80 5.06 -32.44 24.90
C SER A 80 3.90 -33.42 24.84
N ALA A 81 3.42 -33.95 25.98
CA ALA A 81 2.28 -34.86 26.02
C ALA A 81 0.98 -34.15 25.62
N ALA A 82 0.71 -32.98 26.19
CA ALA A 82 -0.45 -32.15 25.83
C ALA A 82 -0.41 -31.73 24.35
N ALA A 83 0.79 -31.38 23.83
CA ALA A 83 0.96 -31.02 22.43
C ALA A 83 0.63 -32.18 21.48
N LYS A 84 1.14 -33.38 21.78
CA LYS A 84 0.84 -34.59 21.00
C LYS A 84 -0.66 -34.90 20.99
N GLN A 85 -1.32 -34.79 22.15
CA GLN A 85 -2.75 -35.05 22.26
C GLN A 85 -3.60 -34.06 21.43
N LEU A 86 -3.17 -32.80 21.33
CA LEU A 86 -3.88 -31.77 20.57
C LEU A 86 -3.38 -31.60 19.13
N GLY A 87 -2.43 -32.43 18.67
CA GLY A 87 -1.81 -32.27 17.36
C GLY A 87 -1.03 -30.96 17.20
N ILE A 88 -0.63 -30.31 18.31
CA ILE A 88 0.17 -29.10 18.29
C ILE A 88 1.64 -29.49 18.12
N HIS A 89 2.34 -28.76 17.26
CA HIS A 89 3.78 -28.96 17.12
C HIS A 89 4.51 -28.70 18.45
N ILE A 90 5.36 -29.63 18.88
CA ILE A 90 5.99 -29.61 20.22
C ILE A 90 6.76 -28.31 20.49
N LEU A 91 7.50 -27.77 19.50
CA LEU A 91 8.21 -26.49 19.68
C LEU A 91 7.25 -25.31 19.87
N THR A 92 6.05 -25.36 19.27
CA THR A 92 5.04 -24.32 19.46
C THR A 92 4.50 -24.38 20.88
N ALA A 93 4.19 -25.58 21.37
CA ALA A 93 3.76 -25.77 22.75
C ALA A 93 4.81 -25.30 23.76
N GLN A 94 6.08 -25.63 23.55
CA GLN A 94 7.17 -25.14 24.39
C GLN A 94 7.28 -23.61 24.37
N ARG A 95 7.22 -22.98 23.19
CA ARG A 95 7.21 -21.50 23.08
C ARG A 95 6.01 -20.89 23.79
N CYS A 96 4.83 -21.49 23.69
CA CYS A 96 3.64 -21.04 24.41
C CYS A 96 3.87 -21.09 25.93
N VAL A 97 4.45 -22.17 26.46
CA VAL A 97 4.78 -22.27 27.90
C VAL A 97 5.83 -21.22 28.29
N SER A 98 6.87 -21.01 27.49
CA SER A 98 7.86 -19.96 27.76
C SER A 98 7.24 -18.57 27.80
N GLN A 99 6.32 -18.26 26.87
CA GLN A 99 5.56 -17.00 26.87
C GLN A 99 4.68 -16.86 28.12
N TYR A 100 4.06 -17.96 28.56
CA TYR A 100 3.18 -17.98 29.74
C TYR A 100 3.92 -17.59 31.01
N ASN A 101 5.12 -18.14 31.16
CA ASN A 101 5.97 -17.86 32.31
C ASN A 101 6.45 -16.40 32.35
N VAL A 102 6.49 -15.71 31.19
CA VAL A 102 6.88 -14.30 31.10
C VAL A 102 5.68 -13.37 31.28
N CYS A 103 4.58 -13.64 30.58
CA CYS A 103 3.35 -12.86 30.62
C CYS A 103 2.16 -13.77 30.27
N PRO A 104 1.41 -14.26 31.28
CA PRO A 104 0.30 -15.18 31.05
C PRO A 104 -0.83 -14.52 30.23
N ASP A 105 -1.09 -13.23 30.46
CA ASP A 105 -2.13 -12.47 29.76
C ASP A 105 -1.81 -12.28 28.28
N GLY A 106 -0.52 -12.09 27.95
CA GLY A 106 -0.03 -11.82 26.60
C GLY A 106 -0.10 -13.00 25.62
N ILE A 107 -0.42 -14.21 26.09
CA ILE A 107 -0.59 -15.38 25.20
C ILE A 107 -1.90 -15.30 24.42
N PHE A 108 -2.95 -14.83 25.08
CA PHE A 108 -4.29 -14.77 24.54
C PHE A 108 -4.53 -13.43 23.86
N GLU A 109 -3.86 -12.38 24.34
CA GLU A 109 -3.84 -11.11 23.64
C GLU A 109 -3.05 -11.23 22.34
N SER A 110 -3.76 -11.17 21.22
CA SER A 110 -3.15 -10.75 19.96
C SER A 110 -2.73 -9.31 20.15
N CYS A 111 -1.56 -9.07 20.72
CA CYS A 111 -0.97 -7.74 20.79
C CYS A 111 -1.00 -7.19 19.37
N LYS A 112 -1.96 -6.30 19.08
CA LYS A 112 -2.03 -5.57 17.82
C LYS A 112 -0.68 -4.89 17.75
N LYS A 113 0.23 -5.41 16.91
CA LYS A 113 1.63 -4.99 16.89
C LYS A 113 1.64 -3.47 16.95
N VAL A 114 2.03 -2.92 18.11
CA VAL A 114 2.02 -1.47 18.32
C VAL A 114 2.91 -0.94 17.21
N ARG A 115 2.29 -0.25 16.24
CA ARG A 115 3.04 0.24 15.09
C ARG A 115 4.14 1.15 15.64
N ARG A 116 5.30 1.13 14.99
CA ARG A 116 6.39 2.06 15.33
C ARG A 116 5.82 3.46 15.50
N LYS A 117 6.18 4.15 16.59
CA LYS A 117 5.75 5.53 16.84
C LYS A 117 6.08 6.36 15.60
N CYS A 118 5.10 7.13 15.13
CA CYS A 118 5.28 7.94 13.93
C CYS A 118 6.28 9.06 14.24
N ILE A 119 7.22 9.33 13.32
CA ILE A 119 8.18 10.42 13.46
C ILE A 119 7.47 11.77 13.46
N LEU A 120 6.34 11.86 12.74
CA LEU A 120 5.49 13.04 12.68
C LEU A 120 4.39 12.95 13.74
N THR A 121 4.43 13.88 14.69
CA THR A 121 3.46 14.07 15.79
C THR A 121 2.24 14.92 15.38
N GLU A 122 1.28 15.08 16.28
CA GLU A 122 0.09 15.91 16.05
C GLU A 122 0.42 17.42 15.86
N GLU A 123 1.52 17.91 16.43
CA GLU A 123 1.99 19.29 16.16
C GLU A 123 2.39 19.50 14.69
N HIS A 124 3.02 18.49 14.09
CA HIS A 124 3.33 18.52 12.66
C HIS A 124 2.06 18.47 11.81
N LYS A 125 1.02 17.79 12.31
CA LYS A 125 -0.27 17.71 11.61
C LYS A 125 -0.95 19.07 11.53
N THR A 126 -1.05 19.78 12.66
CA THR A 126 -1.71 21.09 12.71
C THR A 126 -0.97 22.13 11.86
N THR A 127 0.36 22.12 11.89
CA THR A 127 1.18 23.01 11.06
C THR A 127 1.03 22.75 9.56
N VAL A 128 0.91 21.49 9.15
CA VAL A 128 0.64 21.13 7.76
C VAL A 128 -0.76 21.57 7.34
N ILE A 129 -1.78 21.31 8.16
CA ILE A 129 -3.17 21.71 7.85
C ILE A 129 -3.27 23.22 7.69
N ASN A 130 -2.78 23.99 8.66
CA ASN A 130 -2.82 25.45 8.60
C ASN A 130 -2.07 26.02 7.38
N PHE A 131 -0.95 25.39 6.98
CA PHE A 131 -0.20 25.81 5.81
C PHE A 131 -0.95 25.54 4.49
N ILE A 132 -1.64 24.40 4.39
CA ILE A 132 -2.47 24.05 3.23
C ILE A 132 -3.74 24.89 3.18
N ASP A 133 -4.37 25.16 4.32
CA ASP A 133 -5.57 26.01 4.36
C ASP A 133 -5.25 27.44 3.90
N ALA A 134 -4.06 27.96 4.23
CA ALA A 134 -3.57 29.23 3.72
C ALA A 134 -3.14 29.16 2.23
N ASN A 135 -2.72 27.99 1.74
CA ASN A 135 -2.19 27.80 0.39
C ASN A 135 -2.67 26.46 -0.21
N PRO A 136 -3.92 26.37 -0.71
CA PRO A 136 -4.50 25.10 -1.14
C PRO A 136 -3.78 24.46 -2.33
N SER A 137 -3.12 25.27 -3.16
CA SER A 137 -2.33 24.81 -4.32
C SER A 137 -0.88 24.45 -3.96
N ALA A 138 -0.52 24.38 -2.68
CA ALA A 138 0.85 24.09 -2.26
C ALA A 138 1.25 22.64 -2.57
N THR A 139 2.43 22.49 -3.18
CA THR A 139 3.05 21.19 -3.44
C THR A 139 3.63 20.60 -2.15
N VAL A 140 3.68 19.26 -2.07
CA VAL A 140 4.33 18.53 -0.96
C VAL A 140 5.76 19.02 -0.66
N VAL A 141 6.51 19.47 -1.68
CA VAL A 141 7.85 20.05 -1.48
C VAL A 141 7.82 21.31 -0.62
N LYS A 142 6.88 22.23 -0.91
CA LYS A 142 6.70 23.46 -0.12
C LYS A 142 6.30 23.14 1.32
N VAL A 143 5.50 22.09 1.51
CA VAL A 143 5.12 21.61 2.86
C VAL A 143 6.34 21.08 3.61
N ILE A 144 7.23 20.34 2.95
CA ILE A 144 8.47 19.84 3.55
C ILE A 144 9.37 21.03 3.96
N GLU A 145 9.56 22.00 3.08
CA GLU A 145 10.34 23.21 3.38
C GLU A 145 9.77 23.96 4.57
N HIS A 146 8.44 24.13 4.63
CA HIS A 146 7.77 24.77 5.76
C HIS A 146 7.95 23.99 7.08
N LEU A 147 7.89 22.65 7.03
CA LEU A 147 8.15 21.80 8.18
C LEU A 147 9.61 21.89 8.66
N LEU A 148 10.58 21.81 7.75
CA LEU A 148 12.01 21.91 8.11
C LEU A 148 12.39 23.31 8.62
N LYS A 149 11.72 24.36 8.12
CA LYS A 149 11.91 25.72 8.60
C LYS A 149 11.42 25.90 10.03
N ARG A 150 10.35 25.20 10.42
CA ARG A 150 9.74 25.29 11.74
C ARG A 150 10.32 24.27 12.74
N PHE A 151 10.81 23.13 12.25
CA PHE A 151 11.34 22.02 13.04
C PHE A 151 12.72 21.62 12.51
N HIS A 152 13.78 22.19 13.09
CA HIS A 152 15.15 22.02 12.59
C HIS A 152 15.73 20.60 12.78
N ASP A 153 15.25 19.85 13.77
CA ASP A 153 15.72 18.48 14.05
C ASP A 153 14.97 17.39 13.25
N LEU A 154 14.02 17.80 12.40
CA LEU A 154 13.10 16.88 11.76
C LEU A 154 13.71 16.26 10.50
N LYS A 155 14.07 14.97 10.56
CA LYS A 155 14.50 14.21 9.38
C LYS A 155 13.30 13.57 8.67
N VAL A 156 12.83 14.21 7.60
CA VAL A 156 11.69 13.72 6.80
C VAL A 156 12.07 13.46 5.34
N SER A 157 11.49 12.40 4.78
CA SER A 157 11.54 12.13 3.35
C SER A 157 10.25 12.60 2.66
N ARG A 158 10.32 12.83 1.34
CA ARG A 158 9.14 13.23 0.55
C ARG A 158 7.99 12.23 0.66
N SER A 159 8.28 10.93 0.61
CA SER A 159 7.27 9.88 0.73
C SER A 159 6.67 9.81 2.14
N MET A 160 7.45 10.10 3.19
CA MET A 160 6.97 10.16 4.55
C MET A 160 5.93 11.27 4.73
N VAL A 161 6.23 12.48 4.24
CA VAL A 161 5.30 13.62 4.31
C VAL A 161 4.06 13.38 3.43
N TYR A 162 4.23 12.85 2.22
CA TYR A 162 3.10 12.48 1.37
C TYR A 162 2.15 11.49 2.05
N ASN A 163 2.69 10.41 2.62
CA ASN A 163 1.88 9.40 3.33
C ASN A 163 1.25 9.96 4.60
N PHE A 164 1.93 10.89 5.28
CA PHE A 164 1.40 11.56 6.46
C PHE A 164 0.21 12.47 6.09
N MET A 165 0.34 13.31 5.07
CA MET A 165 -0.74 14.14 4.56
C MET A 165 -1.98 13.30 4.19
N ARG A 166 -1.76 12.20 3.47
CA ARG A 166 -2.84 11.31 3.02
C ARG A 166 -3.53 10.56 4.17
N ASN A 167 -2.74 9.96 5.07
CA ASN A 167 -3.27 9.01 6.06
C ASN A 167 -3.53 9.61 7.44
N LYS A 168 -2.89 10.74 7.78
CA LYS A 168 -2.99 11.38 9.10
C LYS A 168 -3.70 12.73 9.04
N CYS A 169 -3.43 13.53 8.00
CA CYS A 169 -4.15 14.79 7.76
C CYS A 169 -5.44 14.60 6.95
N ASN A 170 -5.74 13.38 6.48
CA ASN A 170 -6.89 13.05 5.64
C ASN A 170 -7.00 13.92 4.38
N LEU A 171 -5.86 14.34 3.82
CA LEU A 171 -5.81 15.17 2.62
C LEU A 171 -5.81 14.29 1.36
N SER A 172 -6.61 14.68 0.37
CA SER A 172 -6.54 14.12 -0.97
C SER A 172 -5.58 14.95 -1.81
N LEU A 173 -4.47 14.36 -2.23
CA LEU A 173 -3.46 15.03 -3.05
C LEU A 173 -3.67 14.67 -4.53
N LYS A 174 -3.81 15.69 -5.37
CA LYS A 174 -3.91 15.53 -6.82
C LYS A 174 -2.56 15.83 -7.48
N LYS A 175 -2.31 15.17 -8.62
CA LYS A 175 -1.20 15.53 -9.49
C LYS A 175 -1.64 16.69 -10.39
N ALA A 176 -0.92 17.80 -10.35
CA ALA A 176 -1.12 18.89 -11.29
C ALA A 176 -0.56 18.49 -12.66
N ASN A 177 -1.38 18.61 -13.70
CA ASN A 177 -0.94 18.47 -15.09
C ASN A 177 -0.68 19.88 -15.62
N PHE A 178 0.56 20.14 -16.05
CA PHE A 178 0.93 21.42 -16.65
C PHE A 178 0.97 21.24 -18.16
N HIS A 179 0.22 22.08 -18.88
CA HIS A 179 0.28 22.18 -20.34
C HIS A 179 1.13 23.41 -20.70
N SER A 180 1.91 23.33 -21.78
CA SER A 180 2.65 24.50 -22.25
C SER A 180 1.67 25.61 -22.67
N ILE A 181 2.02 26.86 -22.38
CA ILE A 181 1.21 28.02 -22.75
C ILE A 181 0.95 28.03 -24.26
N ASP A 182 1.97 27.68 -25.05
CA ASP A 182 1.88 27.55 -26.50
C ASP A 182 0.79 26.56 -26.96
N ARG A 183 0.66 25.41 -26.27
CA ARG A 183 -0.39 24.41 -26.56
C ARG A 183 -1.80 24.86 -26.18
N ASN A 184 -1.92 25.77 -25.23
CA ASN A 184 -3.20 26.36 -24.81
C ASN A 184 -3.42 27.75 -25.39
N SER A 185 -2.60 28.19 -26.35
CA SER A 185 -2.88 29.40 -27.10
C SER A 185 -4.15 29.19 -27.93
N PRO A 186 -5.02 30.21 -28.07
CA PRO A 186 -6.27 30.08 -28.82
C PRO A 186 -6.03 29.58 -30.25
N ALA A 187 -4.97 30.05 -30.92
CA ALA A 187 -4.58 29.59 -32.25
C ALA A 187 -4.27 28.08 -32.32
N LYS A 188 -3.57 27.51 -31.33
CA LYS A 188 -3.25 26.07 -31.26
C LYS A 188 -4.42 25.21 -30.76
N ILE A 189 -5.46 25.82 -30.22
CA ILE A 189 -6.72 25.15 -29.88
C ILE A 189 -7.58 25.06 -31.14
N GLU A 190 -7.71 26.15 -31.92
CA GLU A 190 -8.42 26.18 -33.21
C GLU A 190 -7.84 25.17 -34.21
N GLU A 191 -6.51 25.10 -34.34
CA GLU A 191 -5.82 24.13 -35.22
C GLU A 191 -6.08 22.64 -34.86
N ARG A 192 -6.74 22.33 -33.75
CA ARG A 192 -7.15 20.95 -33.40
C ARG A 192 -8.58 20.61 -33.83
N TYR A 193 -9.38 21.63 -34.11
CA TYR A 193 -10.77 21.47 -34.54
C TYR A 193 -10.92 21.55 -36.07
N ASP A 194 -9.92 22.08 -36.76
CA ASP A 194 -9.73 21.97 -38.22
C ASP A 194 -9.16 20.59 -38.63
#